data_AF-A0A1C5Z8Z7-F1
#
_entry.id   AF-A0A1C5Z8Z7-F1
#
_cell.length_a   1.000
_cell.length_b   1.000
_cell.length_c   1.000
_cell.angle_alpha   90.00
_cell.angle_beta   90.00
_cell.angle_gamma   90.00
#
_symmetry.space_group_name_H-M   'P 1'
#
loop_
_entity.id
_entity.type
_entity.pdbx_description
1 polymer ?
#
loop_
_entity_poly.entity_id
_entity_poly.type
_entity_poly.pdbx_seq_one_letter_code
_entity_poly.pdbx_strand_id
1 'polypeptide(L)'
;MRWILNNIVINGFTYIVFGTALGTIVYLIWKLAGRWSEKRGYVDISYWIWKVVLLSFWCPISFFVLLKIRKNGLYGFEFWKTAFIMDIASILFFIWVAGTVICIIRYGNQHRKIHKAIRQCEVKEQSPILQEQISEISKRVKLHRSVKPVILHMIEVPMAYGLFQPKVLLPAKEYSQQELEVILLHELVHHKHHDLFWKQLFQITRCIYWFHPAMQDILRQLDQWGETACDMTVSRYVKSVKDYFNIIITIAVERPECGVYMAGLCEGTKLLMLRMQRMNAYMKKRPLKKVVSAGLIIMVFGVSAVTVAASSVGYAKGYSYIADKTQDNEIATIEDVPQQDFEEKTEKLSKSKTTIILDEKIPRMNGEIAFSNTIKAGQRLESKKSYIKRGTIVELSVTSGMEEDGDSKDISTGITDMKGNARYISDDWDLWYSFKIDKSGYYKIYVENYGEKVVNVAGTCSLKEEEAANEKNN
;
A
#
# COMPACT_ATOMS: atom_id res chain seq x y z
N MET A 1 -7.65 -5.03 23.72
CA MET A 1 -7.11 -6.06 22.80
C MET A 1 -7.88 -6.12 21.47
N ARG A 2 -9.22 -6.15 21.49
CA ARG A 2 -10.09 -6.21 20.29
C ARG A 2 -9.86 -5.07 19.28
N TRP A 3 -9.68 -3.83 19.77
CA TRP A 3 -9.39 -2.67 18.91
C TRP A 3 -8.08 -2.79 18.13
N ILE A 4 -7.01 -3.30 18.77
CA ILE A 4 -5.71 -3.50 18.12
C ILE A 4 -5.83 -4.56 17.02
N LEU A 5 -6.52 -5.67 17.30
CA LEU A 5 -6.74 -6.74 16.34
C LEU A 5 -7.53 -6.25 15.11
N ASN A 6 -8.61 -5.50 15.33
CA ASN A 6 -9.43 -4.95 14.24
C ASN A 6 -8.60 -4.00 13.35
N ASN A 7 -7.78 -3.14 13.95
CA ASN A 7 -6.87 -2.27 13.19
C ASN A 7 -5.86 -3.05 12.36
N ILE A 8 -5.30 -4.14 12.88
CA ILE A 8 -4.35 -4.99 12.13
C ILE A 8 -5.07 -5.64 10.94
N VAL A 9 -6.24 -6.22 11.17
CA VAL A 9 -7.05 -6.86 10.12
C VAL A 9 -7.41 -5.89 9.01
N ILE A 10 -7.93 -4.70 9.36
CA ILE A 10 -8.35 -3.69 8.39
C ILE A 10 -7.15 -3.19 7.56
N ASN A 11 -6.05 -2.83 8.22
CA ASN A 11 -4.87 -2.33 7.52
C ASN A 11 -4.24 -3.43 6.63
N GLY A 12 -4.18 -4.67 7.12
CA GLY A 12 -3.67 -5.81 6.34
C GLY A 12 -4.54 -6.13 5.13
N PHE A 13 -5.86 -6.21 5.31
CA PHE A 13 -6.79 -6.45 4.22
C PHE A 13 -6.74 -5.32 3.18
N THR A 14 -6.73 -4.07 3.64
CA THR A 14 -6.58 -2.88 2.78
C THR A 14 -5.30 -2.96 1.96
N TYR A 15 -4.17 -3.28 2.60
CA TYR A 15 -2.89 -3.44 1.91
C TYR A 15 -2.99 -4.46 0.77
N ILE A 16 -3.61 -5.62 1.03
CA ILE A 16 -3.72 -6.70 0.02
C ILE A 16 -4.59 -6.25 -1.15
N VAL A 17 -5.75 -5.64 -0.89
CA VAL A 17 -6.69 -5.18 -1.93
C VAL A 17 -6.07 -4.07 -2.80
N PHE A 18 -5.39 -3.10 -2.18
CA PHE A 18 -4.74 -2.04 -2.95
C PHE A 18 -3.49 -2.52 -3.68
N GLY A 19 -2.75 -3.48 -3.10
CA GLY A 19 -1.62 -4.13 -3.74
C GLY A 19 -2.02 -5.00 -4.93
N THR A 20 -3.11 -5.77 -4.83
CA THR A 20 -3.68 -6.48 -5.98
C THR A 20 -4.11 -5.51 -7.06
N ALA A 21 -4.93 -4.50 -6.72
CA ALA A 21 -5.44 -3.55 -7.71
C ALA A 21 -4.30 -2.84 -8.47
N LEU A 22 -3.32 -2.28 -7.75
CA LEU A 22 -2.17 -1.61 -8.37
C LEU A 22 -1.38 -2.58 -9.25
N GLY A 23 -1.06 -3.76 -8.74
CA GLY A 23 -0.28 -4.76 -9.46
C GLY A 23 -1.00 -5.26 -10.72
N THR A 24 -2.31 -5.48 -10.65
CA THR A 24 -3.11 -5.90 -11.81
C THR A 24 -3.16 -4.80 -12.88
N ILE A 25 -3.33 -3.54 -12.49
CA ILE A 25 -3.34 -2.40 -13.44
C ILE A 25 -2.00 -2.32 -14.18
N VAL A 26 -0.89 -2.32 -13.43
CA VAL A 26 0.46 -2.26 -14.01
C VAL A 26 0.73 -3.48 -14.91
N TYR A 27 0.31 -4.67 -14.49
CA TYR A 27 0.37 -5.89 -15.29
C TYR A 27 -0.39 -5.77 -16.61
N LEU A 28 -1.63 -5.28 -16.60
CA LEU A 28 -2.46 -5.18 -17.80
C LEU A 28 -1.88 -4.16 -18.79
N ILE A 29 -1.48 -2.98 -18.30
CA ILE A 29 -0.81 -1.95 -19.10
C ILE A 29 0.42 -2.56 -19.78
N TRP A 30 1.24 -3.28 -19.01
CA TRP A 30 2.45 -3.87 -19.55
C TRP A 30 2.20 -5.07 -20.46
N LYS A 31 1.17 -5.87 -20.21
CA LYS A 31 0.79 -6.97 -21.11
C LYS A 31 0.44 -6.46 -22.51
N LEU A 32 -0.14 -5.26 -22.59
CA LEU A 32 -0.46 -4.60 -23.85
C LEU A 32 0.78 -3.92 -24.47
N ALA A 33 1.49 -3.09 -23.68
CA ALA A 33 2.66 -2.34 -24.16
C ALA A 33 3.88 -3.22 -24.44
N GLY A 34 4.03 -4.34 -23.73
CA GLY A 34 5.15 -5.27 -23.82
C GLY A 34 5.25 -5.92 -25.20
N ARG A 35 4.12 -6.15 -25.89
CA ARG A 35 4.10 -6.65 -27.28
C ARG A 35 4.79 -5.68 -28.25
N TRP A 36 4.66 -4.38 -27.99
CA TRP A 36 5.36 -3.35 -28.77
C TRP A 36 6.87 -3.35 -28.50
N SER A 37 7.26 -3.48 -27.23
CA SER A 37 8.67 -3.56 -26.81
C SER A 37 9.37 -4.79 -27.42
N GLU A 38 8.69 -5.93 -27.40
CA GLU A 38 9.17 -7.20 -27.94
C GLU A 38 9.42 -7.11 -29.46
N LYS A 39 8.48 -6.57 -30.23
CA LYS A 39 8.63 -6.38 -31.69
C LYS A 39 9.82 -5.50 -32.06
N ARG A 40 10.21 -4.56 -31.19
CA ARG A 40 11.35 -3.66 -31.43
C ARG A 40 12.69 -4.18 -30.88
N GLY A 41 12.71 -5.35 -30.25
CA GLY A 41 13.95 -6.00 -29.78
C GLY A 41 14.54 -5.41 -28.49
N TYR A 42 13.74 -4.74 -27.65
CA TYR A 42 14.22 -4.19 -26.36
C TYR A 42 14.18 -5.21 -25.22
N VAL A 43 15.01 -6.25 -25.31
CA VAL A 43 15.09 -7.33 -24.31
C VAL A 43 15.38 -6.82 -22.90
N ASP A 44 16.39 -5.97 -22.73
CA ASP A 44 16.78 -5.36 -21.43
C ASP A 44 15.59 -4.64 -20.75
N ILE A 45 14.86 -3.86 -21.54
CA ILE A 45 13.73 -3.06 -21.06
C ILE A 45 12.58 -3.98 -20.68
N SER A 46 12.26 -4.96 -21.53
CA SER A 46 11.19 -5.91 -21.25
C SER A 46 11.43 -6.71 -19.98
N TYR A 47 12.66 -7.23 -19.78
CA TYR A 47 13.00 -7.97 -18.57
C TYR A 47 12.92 -7.10 -17.32
N TRP A 48 13.47 -5.89 -17.39
CA TRP A 48 13.44 -4.95 -16.27
C TRP A 48 12.01 -4.51 -15.91
N ILE A 49 11.12 -4.31 -16.89
CA ILE A 49 9.73 -3.91 -16.61
C ILE A 49 8.95 -5.04 -15.97
N TRP A 50 9.16 -6.30 -16.33
CA TRP A 50 8.53 -7.41 -15.62
C TRP A 50 8.95 -7.49 -14.15
N LYS A 51 10.19 -7.09 -13.80
CA LYS A 51 10.61 -6.92 -12.40
C LYS A 51 9.83 -5.80 -11.71
N VAL A 52 9.55 -4.71 -12.41
CA VAL A 52 8.70 -3.62 -11.90
C VAL A 52 7.25 -4.06 -11.68
N VAL A 53 6.67 -4.79 -12.65
CA VAL A 53 5.33 -5.39 -12.50
C VAL A 53 5.30 -6.23 -11.23
N LEU A 54 6.30 -7.07 -10.99
CA LEU A 54 6.39 -7.85 -9.75
C LEU A 54 6.45 -6.96 -8.50
N LEU A 55 7.34 -5.97 -8.48
CA LEU A 55 7.51 -5.06 -7.35
C LEU A 55 6.27 -4.22 -7.05
N SER A 56 5.41 -3.95 -8.04
CA SER A 56 4.18 -3.19 -7.83
C SER A 56 3.17 -3.90 -6.91
N PHE A 57 3.25 -5.23 -6.79
CA PHE A 57 2.49 -6.00 -5.79
C PHE A 57 3.06 -5.87 -4.37
N TRP A 58 4.32 -5.45 -4.22
CA TRP A 58 5.00 -5.29 -2.94
C TRP A 58 5.05 -3.85 -2.44
N CYS A 59 4.95 -2.88 -3.35
CA CYS A 59 5.05 -1.46 -3.03
C CYS A 59 3.67 -0.83 -3.10
N PRO A 60 2.93 -0.74 -1.97
CA PRO A 60 1.58 -0.21 -1.98
C PRO A 60 1.64 1.33 -1.94
N ILE A 61 2.24 1.96 -2.96
CA ILE A 61 2.29 3.43 -3.05
C ILE A 61 0.88 4.01 -2.86
N SER A 62 -0.14 3.31 -3.39
CA SER A 62 -1.56 3.56 -3.17
C SER A 62 -1.98 3.56 -1.69
N PHE A 63 -1.51 2.61 -0.88
CA PHE A 63 -1.78 2.57 0.57
C PHE A 63 -1.20 3.77 1.30
N PHE A 64 0.05 4.17 1.00
CA PHE A 64 0.67 5.34 1.63
C PHE A 64 0.01 6.66 1.20
N VAL A 65 -0.37 6.78 -0.07
CA VAL A 65 -1.18 7.91 -0.55
C VAL A 65 -2.52 7.96 0.19
N LEU A 66 -3.16 6.82 0.40
CA LEU A 66 -4.42 6.74 1.12
C LEU A 66 -4.26 7.10 2.61
N LEU A 67 -3.20 6.63 3.28
CA LEU A 67 -2.89 7.06 4.66
C LEU A 67 -2.70 8.58 4.76
N LYS A 68 -2.11 9.21 3.74
CA LYS A 68 -1.95 10.67 3.68
C LYS A 68 -3.27 11.38 3.46
N ILE A 69 -4.15 10.85 2.60
CA ILE A 69 -5.51 11.37 2.40
C ILE A 69 -6.33 11.26 3.70
N ARG A 70 -6.22 10.13 4.41
CA ARG A 70 -6.87 9.93 5.73
C ARG A 70 -6.44 10.96 6.75
N LYS A 71 -5.15 11.31 6.79
CA LYS A 71 -4.61 12.33 7.70
C LYS A 71 -5.10 13.75 7.40
N ASN A 72 -5.55 14.01 6.16
CA ASN A 72 -6.04 15.31 5.72
C ASN A 72 -7.55 15.52 5.90
N GLY A 73 -8.25 14.64 6.64
CA GLY A 73 -9.65 14.86 7.02
C GLY A 73 -10.71 14.49 5.98
N LEU A 74 -10.36 13.78 4.89
CA LEU A 74 -11.37 13.13 4.04
C LEU A 74 -11.85 11.83 4.73
N TYR A 75 -12.89 11.94 5.55
CA TYR A 75 -13.47 10.83 6.34
C TYR A 75 -14.29 9.81 5.52
N GLY A 76 -14.24 9.87 4.19
CA GLY A 76 -15.03 9.00 3.29
C GLY A 76 -14.56 7.54 3.19
N PHE A 77 -13.70 7.04 4.07
CA PHE A 77 -13.28 5.64 4.11
C PHE A 77 -13.70 4.91 5.40
N GLU A 78 -14.53 5.53 6.24
CA GLU A 78 -15.01 4.91 7.49
C GLU A 78 -16.04 3.78 7.31
N PHE A 79 -16.25 3.27 6.09
CA PHE A 79 -17.07 2.08 5.79
C PHE A 79 -16.73 0.85 6.64
N TRP A 80 -15.51 0.79 7.18
CA TRP A 80 -15.06 -0.29 8.08
C TRP A 80 -15.69 -0.25 9.48
N LYS A 81 -16.48 0.79 9.81
CA LYS A 81 -17.19 0.88 11.09
C LYS A 81 -18.45 0.01 11.15
N THR A 82 -19.03 -0.40 10.01
CA THR A 82 -20.20 -1.29 10.01
C THR A 82 -19.77 -2.70 10.40
N ALA A 83 -20.34 -3.24 11.49
CA ALA A 83 -19.98 -4.56 12.04
C ALA A 83 -19.98 -5.67 10.98
N PHE A 84 -20.97 -5.67 10.08
CA PHE A 84 -21.09 -6.63 8.99
C PHE A 84 -19.89 -6.65 8.02
N ILE A 85 -19.42 -5.47 7.58
CA ILE A 85 -18.28 -5.35 6.66
C ILE A 85 -17.00 -5.82 7.36
N MET A 86 -16.86 -5.46 8.64
CA MET A 86 -15.71 -5.86 9.46
C MET A 86 -15.65 -7.38 9.67
N ASP A 87 -16.79 -8.03 9.88
CA ASP A 87 -16.86 -9.49 10.04
C ASP A 87 -16.46 -10.21 8.74
N ILE A 88 -17.02 -9.80 7.60
CA ILE A 88 -16.66 -10.37 6.29
C ILE A 88 -15.17 -10.19 6.00
N ALA A 89 -14.65 -8.97 6.19
CA ALA A 89 -13.25 -8.68 5.94
C ALA A 89 -12.31 -9.48 6.86
N SER A 90 -12.70 -9.68 8.11
CA SER A 90 -11.97 -10.52 9.06
C SER A 90 -11.92 -11.96 8.58
N ILE A 91 -13.06 -12.54 8.19
CA ILE A 91 -13.14 -13.90 7.64
C ILE A 91 -12.23 -14.04 6.41
N LEU A 92 -12.34 -13.11 5.45
CA LEU A 92 -11.51 -13.12 4.24
C LEU A 92 -10.02 -12.98 4.55
N PHE A 93 -9.66 -12.12 5.52
CA PHE A 93 -8.27 -11.95 5.94
C PHE A 93 -7.72 -13.24 6.58
N PHE A 94 -8.46 -13.92 7.44
CA PHE A 94 -8.03 -15.20 8.01
C PHE A 94 -7.91 -16.31 6.96
N ILE A 95 -8.85 -16.39 6.01
CA ILE A 95 -8.75 -17.31 4.86
C ILE A 95 -7.48 -17.02 4.05
N TRP A 96 -7.19 -15.74 3.79
CA TRP A 96 -5.99 -15.33 3.10
C TRP A 96 -4.72 -15.74 3.86
N VAL A 97 -4.64 -15.46 5.17
CA VAL A 97 -3.50 -15.86 6.02
C VAL A 97 -3.31 -17.38 5.98
N ALA A 98 -4.38 -18.16 6.14
CA ALA A 98 -4.33 -19.61 6.11
C ALA A 98 -3.81 -20.13 4.77
N GLY A 99 -4.34 -19.62 3.66
CA GLY A 99 -3.88 -19.96 2.30
C GLY A 99 -2.41 -19.63 2.08
N THR A 100 -1.97 -18.44 2.51
CA THR A 100 -0.56 -18.03 2.41
C THR A 100 0.36 -18.92 3.24
N VAL A 101 -0.02 -19.28 4.47
CA VAL A 101 0.75 -20.20 5.32
C VAL A 101 0.87 -21.58 4.67
N ILE A 102 -0.24 -22.13 4.14
CA ILE A 102 -0.22 -23.41 3.43
C ILE A 102 0.72 -23.35 2.21
N CYS A 103 0.65 -22.29 1.40
CA CYS A 103 1.52 -22.10 0.25
C CYS A 103 3.01 -22.00 0.67
N ILE A 104 3.32 -21.25 1.72
CA ILE A 104 4.69 -21.11 2.26
C ILE A 104 5.21 -22.45 2.76
N ILE A 105 4.41 -23.23 3.49
CA ILE A 105 4.80 -24.56 4.00
C ILE A 105 5.09 -25.51 2.84
N ARG A 106 4.20 -25.57 1.83
CA ARG A 106 4.40 -26.41 0.64
C ARG A 106 5.69 -26.04 -0.10
N TYR A 107 5.88 -24.74 -0.32
CA TYR A 107 7.07 -24.20 -0.97
C TYR A 107 8.35 -24.51 -0.16
N GLY A 108 8.33 -24.25 1.16
CA GLY A 108 9.45 -24.51 2.06
C GLY A 108 9.83 -25.99 2.12
N ASN A 109 8.85 -26.91 2.16
CA ASN A 109 9.10 -28.34 2.16
C ASN A 109 9.75 -28.81 0.85
N GLN A 110 9.30 -28.30 -0.30
CA GLN A 110 9.91 -28.60 -1.59
C GLN A 110 11.35 -28.09 -1.67
N HIS A 111 11.59 -26.85 -1.23
CA HIS A 111 12.93 -26.25 -1.23
C HIS A 111 13.88 -26.97 -0.27
N ARG A 112 13.40 -27.41 0.90
CA ARG A 112 14.18 -28.19 1.87
C ARG A 112 14.64 -29.54 1.29
N LYS A 113 13.79 -30.25 0.54
CA LYS A 113 14.17 -31.52 -0.09
C LYS A 113 15.34 -31.34 -1.06
N ILE A 114 15.25 -30.32 -1.93
CA ILE A 114 16.31 -29.98 -2.89
C ILE A 114 17.58 -29.55 -2.15
N HIS A 115 17.47 -28.65 -1.18
CA HIS A 115 18.62 -28.16 -0.43
C HIS A 115 19.34 -29.28 0.34
N LYS A 116 18.58 -30.20 0.96
CA LYS A 116 19.14 -31.35 1.66
C LYS A 116 19.95 -32.24 0.70
N ALA A 117 19.42 -32.49 -0.49
CA ALA A 117 20.09 -33.32 -1.48
C ALA A 117 21.38 -32.65 -2.01
N ILE A 118 21.34 -31.34 -2.28
CA ILE A 118 22.53 -30.56 -2.67
C ILE A 118 23.61 -30.64 -1.58
N ARG A 119 23.25 -30.42 -0.31
CA ARG A 119 24.20 -30.45 0.81
C ARG A 119 24.86 -31.81 1.00
N GLN A 120 24.17 -32.91 0.68
CA GLN A 120 24.72 -34.25 0.78
C GLN A 120 25.76 -34.55 -0.31
N CYS A 121 25.63 -33.94 -1.49
CA CYS A 121 26.57 -34.12 -2.61
C CYS A 121 27.73 -33.11 -2.61
N GLU A 122 27.53 -31.89 -2.09
CA GLU A 122 28.56 -30.85 -2.01
C GLU A 122 29.84 -31.29 -1.27
N VAL A 123 29.71 -32.23 -0.34
CA VAL A 123 30.85 -32.76 0.44
C VAL A 123 31.70 -33.74 -0.38
N LYS A 124 31.17 -34.31 -1.48
CA LYS A 124 31.81 -35.42 -2.20
C LYS A 124 32.57 -35.02 -3.47
N GLU A 125 32.22 -33.93 -4.13
CA GLU A 125 32.73 -33.61 -5.47
C GLU A 125 33.15 -32.14 -5.60
N GLN A 126 34.41 -31.84 -5.26
CA GLN A 126 35.07 -30.57 -5.63
C GLN A 126 36.21 -30.88 -6.60
N SER A 127 35.97 -30.68 -7.91
CA SER A 127 37.03 -30.76 -8.93
C SER A 127 37.79 -29.43 -8.98
N PRO A 128 39.11 -29.39 -8.68
CA PRO A 128 39.90 -28.16 -8.75
C PRO A 128 39.90 -27.53 -10.14
N ILE A 129 39.87 -28.36 -11.19
CA ILE A 129 39.86 -27.92 -12.59
C ILE A 129 38.56 -27.16 -12.91
N LEU A 130 37.40 -27.66 -12.49
CA LEU A 130 36.13 -26.94 -12.68
C LEU A 130 36.11 -25.62 -11.90
N GLN A 131 36.68 -25.60 -10.69
CA GLN A 131 36.73 -24.39 -9.88
C GLN A 131 37.60 -23.30 -10.55
N GLU A 132 38.70 -23.70 -11.19
CA GLU A 132 39.56 -22.80 -11.98
C GLU A 132 38.80 -22.23 -13.19
N GLN A 133 38.16 -23.09 -13.99
CA GLN A 133 37.35 -22.66 -15.14
C GLN A 133 36.23 -21.69 -14.74
N ILE A 134 35.51 -21.97 -13.65
CA ILE A 134 34.50 -21.06 -13.11
C ILE A 134 35.12 -19.73 -12.70
N SER A 135 36.29 -19.74 -12.08
CA SER A 135 36.99 -18.51 -11.67
C SER A 135 37.41 -17.68 -12.89
N GLU A 136 37.91 -18.30 -13.95
CA GLU A 136 38.30 -17.62 -15.19
C GLU A 136 37.09 -16.97 -15.87
N ILE A 137 36.01 -17.73 -16.05
CA ILE A 137 34.78 -17.23 -16.68
C ILE A 137 34.14 -16.14 -15.81
N SER A 138 34.13 -16.30 -14.48
CA SER A 138 33.61 -15.30 -13.54
C SER A 138 34.34 -13.96 -13.69
N LYS A 139 35.68 -13.97 -13.83
CA LYS A 139 36.47 -12.77 -14.12
C LYS A 139 36.08 -12.16 -15.46
N ARG A 140 35.94 -12.97 -16.52
CA ARG A 140 35.53 -12.53 -17.87
C ARG A 140 34.16 -11.84 -17.86
N VAL A 141 33.19 -12.37 -17.12
CA VAL A 141 31.85 -11.77 -17.01
C VAL A 141 31.76 -10.64 -15.96
N LYS A 142 32.85 -10.32 -15.26
CA LYS A 142 32.92 -9.33 -14.17
C LYS A 142 32.00 -9.67 -12.99
N LEU A 143 31.90 -10.96 -12.66
CA LEU A 143 31.20 -11.44 -11.47
C LEU A 143 32.17 -11.41 -10.28
N HIS A 144 31.85 -10.63 -9.25
CA HIS A 144 32.70 -10.44 -8.07
C HIS A 144 32.45 -11.46 -6.97
N ARG A 145 31.38 -12.26 -7.08
CA ARG A 145 31.06 -13.31 -6.11
C ARG A 145 31.77 -14.60 -6.48
N SER A 146 32.33 -15.28 -5.48
CA SER A 146 32.84 -16.64 -5.65
C SER A 146 31.68 -17.61 -5.86
N VAL A 147 31.75 -18.37 -6.95
CA VAL A 147 30.77 -19.39 -7.31
C VAL A 147 31.45 -20.76 -7.23
N LYS A 148 30.76 -21.75 -6.64
CA LYS A 148 31.27 -23.11 -6.49
C LYS A 148 30.58 -24.10 -7.45
N PRO A 149 31.31 -25.00 -8.12
CA PRO A 149 30.70 -26.11 -8.83
C PRO A 149 30.20 -27.16 -7.83
N VAL A 150 29.08 -27.80 -8.15
CA VAL A 150 28.60 -29.01 -7.46
C VAL A 150 28.06 -29.96 -8.51
N ILE A 151 28.56 -31.19 -8.54
CA ILE A 151 28.05 -32.23 -9.43
C ILE A 151 26.92 -32.98 -8.70
N LEU A 152 25.84 -33.27 -9.42
CA LEU A 152 24.63 -33.89 -8.88
C LEU A 152 24.07 -34.93 -9.85
N HIS A 153 23.84 -36.14 -9.36
CA HIS A 153 23.21 -37.22 -10.14
C HIS A 153 21.70 -37.06 -10.34
N MET A 154 21.04 -36.29 -9.47
CA MET A 154 19.58 -36.15 -9.43
C MET A 154 19.04 -35.04 -10.33
N ILE A 155 19.91 -34.26 -10.95
CA ILE A 155 19.52 -33.19 -11.88
C ILE A 155 19.87 -33.61 -13.29
N GLU A 156 19.00 -33.26 -14.23
CA GLU A 156 19.16 -33.64 -15.63
C GLU A 156 19.78 -32.52 -16.47
N VAL A 157 19.70 -31.29 -15.97
CA VAL A 157 20.22 -30.11 -16.64
C VAL A 157 21.05 -29.23 -15.70
N PRO A 158 22.08 -28.52 -16.22
CA PRO A 158 22.81 -27.51 -15.48
C PRO A 158 21.88 -26.44 -14.89
N MET A 159 22.26 -25.90 -13.73
CA MET A 159 21.50 -24.80 -13.12
C MET A 159 22.28 -23.98 -12.10
N ALA A 160 22.00 -22.68 -12.06
CA ALA A 160 22.44 -21.78 -11.01
C ALA A 160 21.61 -21.98 -9.72
N TYR A 161 22.29 -22.09 -8.59
CA TYR A 161 21.67 -22.29 -7.27
C TYR A 161 22.30 -21.43 -6.18
N GLY A 162 21.54 -21.11 -5.13
CA GLY A 162 22.02 -20.42 -3.93
C GLY A 162 22.10 -18.89 -4.04
N LEU A 163 21.32 -18.20 -3.21
CA LEU A 163 21.27 -16.73 -3.20
C LEU A 163 22.48 -16.08 -2.49
N PHE A 164 22.84 -16.62 -1.31
CA PHE A 164 23.93 -16.11 -0.47
C PHE A 164 25.25 -16.84 -0.72
N GLN A 165 25.17 -18.12 -1.08
CA GLN A 165 26.32 -18.94 -1.47
C GLN A 165 26.09 -19.43 -2.91
N PRO A 166 26.51 -18.65 -3.91
CA PRO A 166 26.32 -18.98 -5.32
C PRO A 166 26.98 -20.32 -5.68
N LYS A 167 26.22 -21.19 -6.33
CA LYS A 167 26.64 -22.50 -6.81
C LYS A 167 26.19 -22.68 -8.26
N VAL A 168 26.95 -23.43 -9.03
CA VAL A 168 26.53 -23.96 -10.32
C VAL A 168 26.43 -25.47 -10.16
N LEU A 169 25.22 -25.98 -10.33
CA LEU A 169 24.93 -27.39 -10.24
C LEU A 169 25.05 -27.99 -11.63
N LEU A 170 25.81 -29.08 -11.76
CA LEU A 170 26.02 -29.78 -13.02
C LEU A 170 25.55 -31.23 -12.90
N PRO A 171 24.80 -31.76 -13.88
CA PRO A 171 24.58 -33.20 -14.00
C PRO A 171 25.91 -33.96 -14.04
N ALA A 172 25.92 -35.18 -13.49
CA ALA A 172 27.05 -36.09 -13.60
C ALA A 172 27.14 -36.66 -15.04
N LYS A 173 27.60 -35.84 -15.98
CA LYS A 173 27.82 -36.15 -17.39
C LYS A 173 29.18 -35.61 -17.82
N GLU A 174 29.79 -36.26 -18.80
CA GLU A 174 30.94 -35.70 -19.51
C GLU A 174 30.48 -34.59 -20.46
N TYR A 175 31.19 -33.46 -20.40
CA TYR A 175 30.99 -32.32 -21.27
C TYR A 175 32.26 -32.09 -22.07
N SER A 176 32.13 -31.80 -23.36
CA SER A 176 33.26 -31.24 -24.11
C SER A 176 33.66 -29.88 -23.51
N GLN A 177 34.91 -29.48 -23.73
CA GLN A 177 35.40 -28.19 -23.22
C GLN A 177 34.55 -27.01 -23.72
N GLN A 178 34.07 -27.06 -24.96
CA GLN A 178 33.23 -26.02 -25.55
C GLN A 178 31.82 -25.99 -24.93
N GLU A 179 31.21 -27.17 -24.71
CA GLU A 179 29.90 -27.25 -24.05
C GLU A 179 29.97 -26.73 -22.62
N LEU A 180 31.00 -27.15 -21.87
CA LEU A 180 31.18 -26.72 -20.48
C LEU A 180 31.41 -25.20 -20.39
N GLU A 181 32.23 -24.62 -21.28
CA GLU A 181 32.43 -23.17 -21.31
C GLU A 181 31.11 -22.42 -21.54
N VAL A 182 30.29 -22.88 -22.50
CA VAL A 182 28.99 -22.27 -22.80
C VAL A 182 28.00 -22.41 -21.64
N ILE A 183 27.91 -23.59 -21.04
CA ILE A 183 27.05 -23.86 -19.87
C ILE A 183 27.45 -22.94 -18.71
N LEU A 184 28.73 -22.93 -18.34
CA LEU A 184 29.22 -22.12 -17.23
C LEU A 184 29.01 -20.63 -17.50
N LEU A 185 29.26 -20.16 -18.72
CA LEU A 185 29.02 -18.79 -19.11
C LEU A 185 27.54 -18.40 -18.94
N HIS A 186 26.61 -19.27 -19.34
CA HIS A 186 25.18 -19.06 -19.17
C HIS A 186 24.78 -18.97 -17.67
N GLU A 187 25.14 -19.98 -16.88
CA GLU A 187 24.77 -20.04 -15.47
C GLU A 187 25.40 -18.92 -14.63
N LEU A 188 26.63 -18.50 -14.94
CA LEU A 188 27.28 -17.38 -14.26
C LEU A 188 26.64 -16.03 -14.60
N VAL A 189 26.05 -15.88 -15.79
CA VAL A 189 25.28 -14.70 -16.15
C VAL A 189 23.98 -14.61 -15.32
N HIS A 190 23.31 -15.72 -15.02
CA HIS A 190 22.17 -15.71 -14.09
C HIS A 190 22.55 -15.19 -12.69
N HIS A 191 23.72 -15.59 -12.19
CA HIS A 191 24.25 -15.07 -10.93
C HIS A 191 24.54 -13.58 -11.01
N LYS A 192 25.11 -13.11 -12.13
CA LYS A 192 25.38 -11.69 -12.38
C LYS A 192 24.10 -10.85 -12.45
N HIS A 193 23.02 -11.37 -13.01
CA HIS A 193 21.74 -10.68 -13.10
C HIS A 193 20.89 -10.76 -11.82
N HIS A 194 21.38 -11.51 -10.82
CA HIS A 194 20.65 -11.83 -9.59
C HIS A 194 19.31 -12.53 -9.86
N ASP A 195 19.25 -13.37 -10.89
CA ASP A 195 17.99 -13.99 -11.32
C ASP A 195 17.40 -14.89 -10.22
N LEU A 196 18.27 -15.50 -9.41
CA LEU A 196 17.87 -16.29 -8.25
C LEU A 196 17.13 -15.47 -7.18
N PHE A 197 17.53 -14.20 -6.98
CA PHE A 197 16.82 -13.29 -6.08
C PHE A 197 15.40 -13.03 -6.60
N TRP A 198 15.28 -12.72 -7.89
CA TRP A 198 14.00 -12.44 -8.52
C TRP A 198 13.10 -13.67 -8.56
N LYS A 199 13.65 -14.85 -8.84
CA LYS A 199 12.95 -16.15 -8.74
C LYS A 199 12.45 -16.38 -7.30
N GLN A 200 13.25 -16.07 -6.29
CA GLN A 200 12.84 -16.21 -4.88
C GLN A 200 11.72 -15.24 -4.50
N LEU A 201 11.89 -13.95 -4.79
CA LEU A 201 10.89 -12.91 -4.54
C LEU A 201 9.58 -13.26 -5.25
N PHE A 202 9.67 -13.75 -6.48
CA PHE A 202 8.55 -14.25 -7.23
C PHE A 202 7.80 -15.35 -6.46
N GLN A 203 8.50 -16.40 -5.99
CA GLN A 203 7.84 -17.53 -5.31
C GLN A 203 7.12 -17.08 -4.04
N ILE A 204 7.69 -16.12 -3.31
CA ILE A 204 7.05 -15.52 -2.14
C ILE A 204 5.79 -14.74 -2.57
N THR A 205 5.88 -13.96 -3.65
CA THR A 205 4.73 -13.23 -4.21
C THR A 205 3.59 -14.18 -4.57
N ARG A 206 3.91 -15.33 -5.18
CA ARG A 206 2.94 -16.40 -5.47
C ARG A 206 2.24 -16.92 -4.24
N CYS A 207 2.95 -17.05 -3.12
CA CYS A 207 2.37 -17.53 -1.87
C CYS A 207 1.46 -16.48 -1.23
N ILE A 208 1.77 -15.19 -1.38
CA ILE A 208 0.94 -14.08 -0.88
C ILE A 208 -0.30 -13.90 -1.75
N TYR A 209 -0.14 -13.97 -3.07
CA TYR A 209 -1.20 -13.76 -4.07
C TYR A 209 -1.66 -15.08 -4.72
N TRP A 210 -1.78 -16.14 -3.92
CA TRP A 210 -2.10 -17.49 -4.40
C TRP A 210 -3.43 -17.59 -5.15
N PHE A 211 -4.38 -16.70 -4.83
CA PHE A 211 -5.69 -16.60 -5.45
C PHE A 211 -5.68 -15.82 -6.78
N HIS A 212 -4.59 -15.11 -7.11
CA HIS A 212 -4.58 -14.17 -8.23
C HIS A 212 -4.22 -14.87 -9.56
N PRO A 213 -5.13 -14.93 -10.55
CA PRO A 213 -4.97 -15.76 -11.75
C PRO A 213 -3.79 -15.32 -12.63
N ALA A 214 -3.47 -14.02 -12.67
CA ALA A 214 -2.36 -13.53 -13.50
C ALA A 214 -0.96 -13.88 -12.95
N MET A 215 -0.84 -14.38 -11.71
CA MET A 215 0.48 -14.67 -11.13
C MET A 215 1.25 -15.71 -11.93
N GLN A 216 0.56 -16.69 -12.50
CA GLN A 216 1.18 -17.71 -13.36
C GLN A 216 1.69 -17.15 -14.68
N ASP A 217 1.05 -16.10 -15.23
CA ASP A 217 1.52 -15.46 -16.46
C ASP A 217 2.70 -14.53 -16.17
N ILE A 218 2.62 -13.71 -15.12
CA ILE A 218 3.73 -12.86 -14.65
C ILE A 218 4.99 -13.72 -14.43
N LEU A 219 4.80 -14.90 -13.85
CA LEU A 219 5.81 -15.94 -13.72
C LEU A 219 6.53 -16.28 -14.99
N ARG A 220 5.73 -16.79 -15.94
CA ARG A 220 6.22 -17.32 -17.20
C ARG A 220 6.95 -16.24 -17.95
N GLN A 221 6.44 -15.00 -17.88
CA GLN A 221 7.07 -13.85 -18.51
C GLN A 221 8.41 -13.51 -17.84
N LEU A 222 8.48 -13.44 -16.51
CA LEU A 222 9.74 -13.18 -15.80
C LEU A 222 10.81 -14.22 -16.10
N ASP A 223 10.44 -15.51 -16.07
CA ASP A 223 11.36 -16.60 -16.40
C ASP A 223 11.82 -16.48 -17.87
N GLN A 224 10.89 -16.42 -18.83
CA GLN A 224 11.22 -16.32 -20.26
C GLN A 224 12.05 -15.08 -20.63
N TRP A 225 11.73 -13.92 -20.05
CA TRP A 225 12.51 -12.70 -20.28
C TRP A 225 13.86 -12.74 -19.56
N GLY A 226 13.96 -13.45 -18.42
CA GLY A 226 15.23 -13.72 -17.74
C GLY A 226 16.16 -14.56 -18.61
N GLU A 227 15.66 -15.66 -19.17
CA GLU A 227 16.40 -16.51 -20.11
C GLU A 227 16.84 -15.71 -21.35
N THR A 228 15.94 -14.92 -21.93
CA THR A 228 16.28 -14.07 -23.09
C THR A 228 17.33 -13.01 -22.74
N ALA A 229 17.26 -12.40 -21.55
CA ALA A 229 18.25 -11.41 -21.09
C ALA A 229 19.61 -12.06 -20.78
N CYS A 230 19.60 -13.30 -20.30
CA CYS A 230 20.80 -14.14 -20.14
C CYS A 230 21.46 -14.37 -21.51
N ASP A 231 20.72 -14.92 -22.48
CA ASP A 231 21.20 -15.15 -23.86
C ASP A 231 21.80 -13.87 -24.49
N MET A 232 21.10 -12.76 -24.30
CA MET A 232 21.52 -11.45 -24.78
C MET A 232 22.85 -11.01 -24.17
N THR A 233 23.07 -11.28 -22.88
CA THR A 233 24.33 -10.94 -22.21
C THR A 233 25.45 -11.89 -22.60
N VAL A 234 25.17 -13.19 -22.68
CA VAL A 234 26.11 -14.22 -23.15
C VAL A 234 26.58 -13.93 -24.58
N SER A 235 25.70 -13.43 -25.44
CA SER A 235 26.01 -13.03 -26.83
C SER A 235 27.19 -12.06 -26.97
N ARG A 236 27.51 -11.30 -25.91
CA ARG A 236 28.62 -10.33 -25.88
C ARG A 236 29.97 -10.98 -25.59
N TYR A 237 29.97 -12.22 -25.11
CA TYR A 237 31.15 -12.96 -24.69
C TYR A 237 31.46 -14.11 -25.65
N VAL A 238 30.47 -14.68 -26.32
CA VAL A 238 30.67 -15.76 -27.31
C VAL A 238 31.08 -15.21 -28.68
N LYS A 239 31.88 -15.99 -29.42
CA LYS A 239 32.29 -15.64 -30.79
C LYS A 239 31.14 -15.75 -31.79
N SER A 240 30.25 -16.72 -31.57
CA SER A 240 29.15 -17.05 -32.47
C SER A 240 27.89 -17.34 -31.66
N VAL A 241 26.86 -16.52 -31.85
CA VAL A 241 25.54 -16.72 -31.23
C VAL A 241 24.86 -17.99 -31.76
N LYS A 242 25.17 -18.37 -33.00
CA LYS A 242 24.65 -19.60 -33.61
C LYS A 242 25.20 -20.83 -32.90
N ASP A 243 26.50 -20.89 -32.66
CA ASP A 243 27.15 -22.04 -32.01
C ASP A 243 26.71 -22.16 -30.55
N TYR A 244 26.53 -21.02 -29.88
CA TYR A 244 25.91 -20.94 -28.57
C TYR A 244 24.52 -21.61 -28.54
N PHE A 245 23.60 -21.20 -29.42
CA PHE A 245 22.26 -21.79 -29.45
C PHE A 245 22.27 -23.26 -29.87
N ASN A 246 23.18 -23.67 -30.75
CA ASN A 246 23.33 -25.09 -31.10
C ASN A 246 23.67 -25.94 -29.87
N ILE A 247 24.60 -25.49 -29.03
CA ILE A 247 24.96 -26.19 -27.78
C ILE A 247 23.77 -26.24 -26.83
N ILE A 248 23.06 -25.11 -26.62
CA ILE A 248 21.87 -25.05 -25.76
C ILE A 248 20.76 -25.99 -26.27
N ILE A 249 20.55 -26.04 -27.58
CA ILE A 249 19.57 -26.94 -28.21
C ILE A 249 19.98 -28.40 -28.01
N THR A 250 21.24 -28.76 -28.21
CA THR A 250 21.72 -30.14 -27.98
C THR A 250 21.42 -30.57 -26.55
N ILE A 251 21.75 -29.72 -25.56
CA ILE A 251 21.49 -30.02 -24.15
C ILE A 251 19.98 -30.16 -23.86
N ALA A 252 19.14 -29.30 -24.46
CA ALA A 252 17.70 -29.32 -24.23
C ALA A 252 16.97 -30.47 -24.95
N VAL A 253 17.42 -30.85 -26.15
CA VAL A 253 16.83 -31.92 -26.97
C VAL A 253 17.17 -33.30 -26.43
N GLU A 254 18.36 -33.47 -25.84
CA GLU A 254 18.77 -34.74 -25.27
C GLU A 254 17.86 -35.21 -24.12
N ARG A 255 17.13 -34.30 -23.43
CA ARG A 255 16.23 -34.67 -22.31
C ARG A 255 15.00 -33.75 -22.19
N PRO A 256 13.86 -34.10 -22.82
CA PRO A 256 12.66 -33.27 -22.85
C PRO A 256 11.79 -33.32 -21.56
N GLU A 257 12.05 -34.23 -20.62
CA GLU A 257 11.18 -34.46 -19.45
C GLU A 257 11.74 -33.90 -18.14
N CYS A 258 11.75 -32.58 -17.95
CA CYS A 258 12.00 -32.02 -16.62
C CYS A 258 10.78 -31.29 -16.08
N GLY A 259 10.43 -31.64 -14.83
CA GLY A 259 9.31 -31.06 -14.11
C GLY A 259 9.42 -29.54 -13.93
N VAL A 260 8.27 -28.89 -14.02
CA VAL A 260 7.96 -27.44 -14.08
C VAL A 260 8.55 -26.57 -12.94
N TYR A 261 9.29 -27.13 -11.99
CA TYR A 261 9.70 -26.44 -10.77
C TYR A 261 11.17 -25.99 -10.71
N MET A 262 11.96 -26.26 -11.75
CA MET A 262 13.38 -25.91 -11.79
C MET A 262 13.70 -25.24 -13.13
N ALA A 263 13.59 -23.91 -13.16
CA ALA A 263 14.04 -23.11 -14.30
C ALA A 263 15.57 -23.14 -14.37
N GLY A 264 16.09 -24.03 -15.21
CA GLY A 264 17.51 -24.15 -15.56
C GLY A 264 17.68 -24.31 -17.06
N LEU A 265 17.15 -25.36 -17.70
CA LEU A 265 17.38 -25.58 -19.13
C LEU A 265 16.35 -26.48 -19.85
N CYS A 266 15.32 -26.96 -19.15
CA CYS A 266 14.26 -27.75 -19.76
C CYS A 266 13.07 -26.88 -20.13
N GLU A 267 13.22 -26.20 -21.25
CA GLU A 267 12.15 -25.49 -21.92
C GLU A 267 11.63 -26.31 -23.10
N GLY A 268 10.31 -26.41 -23.26
CA GLY A 268 9.73 -27.01 -24.46
C GLY A 268 10.21 -26.29 -25.72
N THR A 269 10.33 -26.99 -26.85
CA THR A 269 10.87 -26.49 -28.14
C THR A 269 10.34 -25.12 -28.58
N LYS A 270 9.07 -24.80 -28.27
CA LYS A 270 8.44 -23.50 -28.56
C LYS A 270 9.10 -22.32 -27.82
N LEU A 271 9.57 -22.53 -26.59
CA LEU A 271 10.20 -21.48 -25.77
C LEU A 271 11.63 -21.18 -26.27
N LEU A 272 12.39 -22.20 -26.65
CA LEU A 272 13.70 -22.03 -27.29
C LEU A 272 13.58 -21.24 -28.60
N MET A 273 12.60 -21.58 -29.45
CA MET A 273 12.35 -20.85 -30.69
C MET A 273 12.01 -19.37 -30.42
N LEU A 274 11.22 -19.09 -29.38
CA LEU A 274 10.89 -17.72 -28.97
C LEU A 274 12.12 -16.93 -28.53
N ARG A 275 13.03 -17.54 -27.75
CA ARG A 275 14.31 -16.92 -27.35
C ARG A 275 15.15 -16.56 -28.57
N MET A 276 15.29 -17.46 -29.54
CA MET A 276 16.02 -17.20 -30.79
C MET A 276 15.38 -16.07 -31.60
N GLN A 277 14.05 -16.02 -31.70
CA GLN A 277 13.35 -14.93 -32.37
C GLN A 277 13.61 -13.58 -31.71
N ARG A 278 13.52 -13.51 -30.37
CA ARG A 278 13.82 -12.30 -29.59
C ARG A 278 15.28 -11.87 -29.76
N MET A 279 16.21 -12.82 -29.77
CA MET A 279 17.62 -12.55 -30.02
C MET A 279 17.87 -12.01 -31.43
N ASN A 280 17.22 -12.56 -32.45
CA ASN A 280 17.31 -12.04 -33.82
C ASN A 280 16.77 -10.60 -33.92
N ALA A 281 15.65 -10.30 -33.26
CA ALA A 281 15.13 -8.94 -33.18
C ALA A 281 16.08 -7.98 -32.44
N TYR A 282 16.70 -8.45 -31.35
CA TYR A 282 17.71 -7.71 -30.61
C TYR A 282 18.94 -7.37 -31.47
N MET A 283 19.45 -8.32 -32.27
CA MET A 283 20.62 -8.09 -33.13
C MET A 283 20.37 -7.04 -34.22
N LYS A 284 19.11 -6.83 -34.60
CA LYS A 284 18.69 -5.85 -35.62
C LYS A 284 18.34 -4.46 -35.05
N LYS A 285 18.46 -4.26 -33.73
CA LYS A 285 17.94 -3.06 -33.05
C LYS A 285 18.87 -1.83 -33.20
N ARG A 286 18.29 -0.64 -33.04
CA ARG A 286 19.04 0.59 -32.69
C ARG A 286 18.98 0.82 -31.17
N PRO A 287 20.08 1.26 -30.51
CA PRO A 287 20.07 1.46 -29.06
C PRO A 287 19.15 2.61 -28.66
N LEU A 288 18.20 2.36 -27.75
CA LEU A 288 17.43 3.40 -27.08
C LEU A 288 18.13 3.87 -25.81
N LYS A 289 18.09 5.19 -25.56
CA LYS A 289 18.67 5.78 -24.35
C LYS A 289 17.83 5.37 -23.12
N LYS A 290 18.50 5.02 -22.00
CA LYS A 290 17.91 4.65 -20.70
C LYS A 290 16.88 5.66 -20.14
N VAL A 291 16.89 6.89 -20.66
CA VAL A 291 15.93 7.95 -20.33
C VAL A 291 14.51 7.61 -20.79
N VAL A 292 14.35 6.92 -21.93
CA VAL A 292 13.01 6.57 -22.45
C VAL A 292 12.36 5.46 -21.62
N SER A 293 13.15 4.51 -21.11
CA SER A 293 12.65 3.53 -20.16
C SER A 293 12.25 4.18 -18.84
N ALA A 294 13.06 5.11 -18.32
CA ALA A 294 12.75 5.91 -17.12
C ALA A 294 11.42 6.67 -17.26
N GLY A 295 11.18 7.31 -18.41
CA GLY A 295 9.94 8.04 -18.70
C GLY A 295 8.69 7.16 -18.73
N LEU A 296 8.78 5.97 -19.32
CA LEU A 296 7.66 5.01 -19.36
C LEU A 296 7.24 4.55 -17.95
N ILE A 297 8.20 4.39 -17.04
CA ILE A 297 7.93 3.97 -15.66
C ILE A 297 7.22 5.07 -14.88
N ILE A 298 7.72 6.30 -14.96
CA ILE A 298 7.11 7.45 -14.32
C ILE A 298 5.69 7.64 -14.84
N MET A 299 5.46 7.42 -16.14
CA MET A 299 4.14 7.47 -16.73
C MET A 299 3.22 6.36 -16.18
N VAL A 300 3.68 5.11 -16.10
CA VAL A 300 2.84 4.00 -15.62
C VAL A 300 2.51 4.12 -14.13
N PHE A 301 3.50 4.44 -13.29
CA PHE A 301 3.26 4.67 -11.86
C PHE A 301 2.45 5.94 -11.61
N GLY A 302 2.71 7.01 -12.36
CA GLY A 302 1.98 8.26 -12.29
C GLY A 302 0.51 8.07 -12.66
N VAL A 303 0.23 7.45 -13.81
CA VAL A 303 -1.14 7.16 -14.26
C VAL A 303 -1.83 6.25 -13.24
N SER A 304 -1.20 5.18 -12.78
CA SER A 304 -1.82 4.25 -11.81
C SER A 304 -2.13 4.92 -10.47
N ALA A 305 -1.23 5.73 -9.94
CA ALA A 305 -1.45 6.46 -8.69
C ALA A 305 -2.56 7.52 -8.84
N VAL A 306 -2.58 8.23 -9.98
CA VAL A 306 -3.63 9.22 -10.29
C VAL A 306 -4.98 8.53 -10.47
N THR A 307 -5.06 7.38 -11.14
CA THR A 307 -6.34 6.66 -11.32
C THR A 307 -6.90 6.18 -9.97
N VAL A 308 -6.07 5.62 -9.10
CA VAL A 308 -6.49 5.18 -7.76
C VAL A 308 -6.91 6.37 -6.88
N ALA A 309 -6.16 7.48 -6.93
CA ALA A 309 -6.54 8.69 -6.20
C ALA A 309 -7.83 9.31 -6.74
N ALA A 310 -7.99 9.39 -8.06
CA ALA A 310 -9.18 9.94 -8.71
C ALA A 310 -10.42 9.08 -8.45
N SER A 311 -10.30 7.75 -8.50
CA SER A 311 -11.41 6.85 -8.16
C SER A 311 -11.78 6.97 -6.69
N SER A 312 -10.79 7.09 -5.79
CA SER A 312 -11.01 7.31 -4.35
C SER A 312 -11.75 8.62 -4.08
N VAL A 313 -11.35 9.72 -4.73
CA VAL A 313 -12.01 11.03 -4.60
C VAL A 313 -13.41 11.01 -5.21
N GLY A 314 -13.56 10.41 -6.39
CA GLY A 314 -14.87 10.26 -7.06
C GLY A 314 -15.85 9.44 -6.22
N TYR A 315 -15.36 8.38 -5.59
CA TYR A 315 -16.14 7.56 -4.67
C TYR A 315 -16.52 8.33 -3.41
N ALA A 316 -15.58 9.04 -2.78
CA ALA A 316 -15.88 9.86 -1.60
C ALA A 316 -16.95 10.94 -1.89
N LYS A 317 -16.87 11.60 -3.05
CA LYS A 317 -17.88 12.56 -3.51
C LYS A 317 -19.22 11.92 -3.84
N GLY A 318 -19.20 10.75 -4.48
CA GLY A 318 -20.42 9.99 -4.80
C GLY A 318 -21.11 9.51 -3.53
N TYR A 319 -20.33 9.06 -2.54
CA TYR A 319 -20.85 8.70 -1.23
C TYR A 319 -21.42 9.90 -0.51
N SER A 320 -20.71 11.04 -0.41
CA SER A 320 -21.27 12.24 0.23
C SER A 320 -22.53 12.74 -0.48
N TYR A 321 -22.60 12.62 -1.81
CA TYR A 321 -23.79 12.99 -2.58
C TYR A 321 -24.99 12.06 -2.32
N ILE A 322 -24.74 10.75 -2.26
CA ILE A 322 -25.78 9.79 -1.91
C ILE A 322 -26.17 9.99 -0.45
N ALA A 323 -25.22 10.07 0.48
CA ALA A 323 -25.46 10.34 1.89
C ALA A 323 -26.30 11.62 2.08
N ASP A 324 -25.97 12.73 1.42
CA ASP A 324 -26.75 13.98 1.46
C ASP A 324 -28.17 13.83 0.86
N LYS A 325 -28.39 12.87 -0.05
CA LYS A 325 -29.69 12.56 -0.67
C LYS A 325 -30.50 11.45 0.01
N THR A 326 -29.85 10.58 0.78
CA THR A 326 -30.48 9.44 1.50
C THR A 326 -30.45 9.64 3.01
N GLN A 327 -29.76 10.66 3.49
CA GLN A 327 -30.14 11.34 4.71
C GLN A 327 -31.52 11.88 4.41
N ASP A 328 -32.51 11.10 4.82
CA ASP A 328 -33.89 11.43 4.57
C ASP A 328 -34.13 12.87 5.02
N ASN A 329 -35.03 13.53 4.30
CA ASN A 329 -35.98 14.44 4.92
C ASN A 329 -36.79 13.67 6.00
N GLU A 330 -36.13 13.06 6.97
CA GLU A 330 -36.49 13.26 8.35
C GLU A 330 -36.27 14.76 8.65
N ILE A 331 -37.12 15.58 8.03
CA ILE A 331 -38.04 16.31 8.86
C ILE A 331 -38.72 15.20 9.66
N ALA A 332 -38.07 14.78 10.75
CA ALA A 332 -38.80 14.64 11.98
C ALA A 332 -39.67 15.89 11.94
N THR A 333 -40.94 15.69 11.61
CA THR A 333 -41.97 16.57 12.12
C THR A 333 -41.51 16.80 13.54
N ILE A 334 -41.22 18.06 13.84
CA ILE A 334 -40.93 18.49 15.19
C ILE A 334 -42.23 18.19 15.95
N GLU A 335 -42.49 16.93 16.23
CA GLU A 335 -43.15 16.49 17.44
C GLU A 335 -42.09 16.76 18.48
N ASP A 336 -42.16 18.00 19.00
CA ASP A 336 -41.64 18.41 20.29
C ASP A 336 -40.46 17.55 20.78
N VAL A 337 -39.28 17.75 20.17
CA VAL A 337 -38.05 17.56 20.96
C VAL A 337 -38.26 18.48 22.14
N PRO A 338 -38.36 17.98 23.39
CA PRO A 338 -38.52 18.86 24.52
C PRO A 338 -37.38 19.85 24.45
N GLN A 339 -37.71 21.13 24.32
CA GLN A 339 -36.75 22.19 24.54
C GLN A 339 -36.12 21.85 25.89
N GLN A 340 -34.87 21.41 25.88
CA GLN A 340 -34.14 21.21 27.11
C GLN A 340 -33.92 22.64 27.62
N ASP A 341 -34.83 23.07 28.49
CA ASP A 341 -34.84 24.41 29.07
C ASP A 341 -33.63 24.53 29.99
N PHE A 342 -32.47 24.80 29.39
CA PHE A 342 -31.29 25.17 30.16
C PHE A 342 -31.56 26.53 30.80
N GLU A 343 -31.54 26.58 32.13
CA GLU A 343 -31.54 27.85 32.85
C GLU A 343 -30.23 28.60 32.55
N GLU A 344 -30.32 29.69 31.79
CA GLU A 344 -29.18 30.55 31.52
C GLU A 344 -28.70 31.24 32.80
N LYS A 345 -27.49 30.91 33.26
CA LYS A 345 -26.90 31.50 34.45
C LYS A 345 -25.99 32.66 34.05
N THR A 346 -26.07 33.76 34.81
CA THR A 346 -25.19 34.93 34.65
C THR A 346 -24.30 35.08 35.88
N GLU A 347 -22.98 35.00 35.70
CA GLU A 347 -22.00 35.17 36.77
C GLU A 347 -20.78 35.95 36.29
N LYS A 348 -20.07 36.63 37.20
CA LYS A 348 -18.74 37.16 36.92
C LYS A 348 -17.71 36.06 37.06
N LEU A 349 -17.00 35.75 35.98
CA LEU A 349 -15.98 34.69 36.00
C LEU A 349 -14.84 35.06 36.97
N SER A 350 -14.61 34.19 37.95
CA SER A 350 -13.43 34.25 38.83
C SER A 350 -12.14 34.07 38.02
N LYS A 351 -11.11 34.88 38.31
CA LYS A 351 -9.80 34.91 37.62
C LYS A 351 -8.88 33.71 37.91
N SER A 352 -9.32 32.72 38.69
CA SER A 352 -8.43 31.74 39.33
C SER A 352 -8.32 30.36 38.65
N LYS A 353 -8.46 30.26 37.32
CA LYS A 353 -8.38 28.96 36.62
C LYS A 353 -7.46 29.01 35.40
N THR A 354 -6.85 27.86 35.07
CA THR A 354 -5.91 27.72 33.94
C THR A 354 -6.66 27.72 32.62
N THR A 355 -6.45 28.75 31.80
CA THR A 355 -7.09 28.91 30.49
C THR A 355 -6.22 28.38 29.35
N ILE A 356 -6.78 27.52 28.51
CA ILE A 356 -6.23 27.10 27.22
C ILE A 356 -6.89 27.95 26.13
N ILE A 357 -6.09 28.66 25.33
CA ILE A 357 -6.61 29.50 24.24
C ILE A 357 -6.78 28.64 22.98
N LEU A 358 -8.00 28.55 22.47
CA LEU A 358 -8.29 28.05 21.12
C LEU A 358 -7.63 29.00 20.11
N ASP A 359 -6.85 28.43 19.20
CA ASP A 359 -6.22 29.22 18.14
C ASP A 359 -7.23 29.79 17.13
N GLU A 360 -8.46 29.30 17.17
CA GLU A 360 -9.58 29.69 16.34
C GLU A 360 -10.32 30.93 16.90
N LYS A 361 -10.74 31.80 15.98
CA LYS A 361 -11.60 32.95 16.28
C LYS A 361 -13.06 32.53 16.12
N ILE A 362 -13.99 33.18 16.83
CA ILE A 362 -15.44 33.01 16.56
C ILE A 362 -15.70 33.25 15.06
N PRO A 363 -16.52 32.41 14.39
CA PRO A 363 -16.73 32.52 12.95
C PRO A 363 -17.29 33.88 12.54
N ARG A 364 -17.16 34.19 11.25
CA ARG A 364 -17.92 35.29 10.66
C ARG A 364 -19.38 34.83 10.46
N MET A 365 -20.28 35.80 10.30
CA MET A 365 -21.70 35.58 10.04
C MET A 365 -21.94 34.50 8.96
N ASN A 366 -22.87 33.57 9.22
CA ASN A 366 -23.16 32.40 8.36
C ASN A 366 -21.99 31.42 8.18
N GLY A 367 -20.98 31.49 9.03
CA GLY A 367 -19.89 30.52 9.12
C GLY A 367 -20.02 29.65 10.37
N GLU A 368 -19.59 28.40 10.24
CA GLU A 368 -19.49 27.46 11.35
C GLU A 368 -18.02 27.12 11.59
N ILE A 369 -17.62 27.06 12.86
CA ILE A 369 -16.28 26.59 13.25
C ILE A 369 -16.47 25.42 14.20
N ALA A 370 -15.86 24.29 13.83
CA ALA A 370 -15.80 23.10 14.64
C ALA A 370 -14.49 23.11 15.44
N PHE A 371 -14.56 22.85 16.73
CA PHE A 371 -13.41 22.72 17.61
C PHE A 371 -13.41 21.37 18.31
N SER A 372 -12.22 20.87 18.67
CA SER A 372 -12.06 19.69 19.51
C SER A 372 -10.82 19.82 20.38
N ASN A 373 -10.96 19.52 21.67
CA ASN A 373 -9.84 19.59 22.62
C ASN A 373 -10.07 18.68 23.83
N THR A 374 -9.00 18.43 24.59
CA THR A 374 -9.03 17.68 25.86
C THR A 374 -8.88 18.67 27.02
N ILE A 375 -9.87 18.75 27.91
CA ILE A 375 -9.92 19.68 29.04
C ILE A 375 -9.81 18.89 30.36
N LYS A 376 -8.77 19.18 31.16
CA LYS A 376 -8.62 18.57 32.50
C LYS A 376 -9.55 19.24 33.51
N ALA A 377 -9.80 18.58 34.63
CA ALA A 377 -10.54 19.12 35.77
C ALA A 377 -10.06 20.53 36.15
N GLY A 378 -10.98 21.49 36.24
CA GLY A 378 -10.70 22.88 36.59
C GLY A 378 -10.04 23.72 35.50
N GLN A 379 -9.90 23.20 34.27
CA GLN A 379 -9.41 23.96 33.12
C GLN A 379 -10.56 24.56 32.29
N ARG A 380 -10.26 25.68 31.63
CA ARG A 380 -11.16 26.36 30.71
C ARG A 380 -10.54 26.48 29.33
N LEU A 381 -11.30 26.15 28.30
CA LEU A 381 -10.98 26.41 26.92
C LEU A 381 -11.67 27.72 26.49
N GLU A 382 -10.93 28.70 25.97
CA GLU A 382 -11.46 30.00 25.52
C GLU A 382 -11.09 30.32 24.08
N SER A 383 -12.01 30.91 23.30
CA SER A 383 -11.70 31.44 21.97
C SER A 383 -10.91 32.74 22.00
N LYS A 384 -10.28 33.07 20.87
CA LYS A 384 -9.84 34.45 20.60
C LYS A 384 -11.06 35.38 20.57
N LYS A 385 -10.88 36.60 21.06
CA LYS A 385 -11.92 37.65 21.06
C LYS A 385 -12.37 37.99 19.64
N SER A 386 -13.68 38.11 19.45
CA SER A 386 -14.29 38.57 18.18
C SER A 386 -15.35 39.61 18.46
N TYR A 387 -15.51 40.57 17.53
CA TYR A 387 -16.55 41.60 17.62
C TYR A 387 -17.87 41.03 17.09
N ILE A 388 -18.93 41.09 17.90
CA ILE A 388 -20.28 40.62 17.56
C ILE A 388 -21.27 41.79 17.70
N LYS A 389 -22.19 41.91 16.75
CA LYS A 389 -23.20 42.97 16.73
C LYS A 389 -24.41 42.59 17.60
N ARG A 390 -25.11 43.59 18.12
CA ARG A 390 -26.41 43.44 18.79
C ARG A 390 -27.43 42.78 17.83
N GLY A 391 -28.22 41.85 18.35
CA GLY A 391 -29.21 41.10 17.56
C GLY A 391 -28.64 39.88 16.84
N THR A 392 -27.36 39.56 17.00
CA THR A 392 -26.78 38.29 16.54
C THR A 392 -27.06 37.18 17.57
N ILE A 393 -27.40 35.99 17.09
CA ILE A 393 -27.54 34.78 17.90
C ILE A 393 -26.25 33.98 17.79
N VAL A 394 -25.62 33.69 18.93
CA VAL A 394 -24.46 32.81 19.02
C VAL A 394 -24.97 31.42 19.39
N GLU A 395 -24.93 30.51 18.43
CA GLU A 395 -25.32 29.12 18.65
C GLU A 395 -24.07 28.31 19.01
N LEU A 396 -24.13 27.62 20.15
CA LEU A 396 -23.05 26.80 20.66
C LEU A 396 -23.58 25.38 20.88
N SER A 397 -22.92 24.41 20.25
CA SER A 397 -23.13 22.99 20.48
C SER A 397 -21.82 22.39 21.00
N VAL A 398 -21.86 21.73 22.14
CA VAL A 398 -20.71 21.10 22.78
C VAL A 398 -21.09 19.71 23.22
N THR A 399 -20.48 18.71 22.58
CA THR A 399 -20.58 17.32 23.00
C THR A 399 -19.33 16.90 23.75
N SER A 400 -19.52 16.05 24.76
CA SER A 400 -18.43 15.37 25.44
C SER A 400 -18.47 13.90 25.05
N GLY A 401 -17.33 13.35 24.60
CA GLY A 401 -17.31 11.98 24.08
C GLY A 401 -17.85 10.96 25.10
N MET A 402 -18.74 10.07 24.64
CA MET A 402 -19.27 8.96 25.45
C MET A 402 -18.11 8.04 25.90
N GLU A 403 -17.89 7.92 27.20
CA GLU A 403 -17.22 6.75 27.78
C GLU A 403 -18.31 5.93 28.49
N GLU A 404 -18.22 4.60 28.40
CA GLU A 404 -19.24 3.63 28.82
C GLU A 404 -19.59 3.63 30.33
N ASP A 405 -18.98 4.47 31.14
CA ASP A 405 -19.28 4.61 32.57
C ASP A 405 -20.13 5.87 32.80
N GLY A 406 -21.40 5.67 33.16
CA GLY A 406 -22.43 6.70 33.39
C GLY A 406 -22.21 7.59 34.62
N ASP A 407 -20.99 8.12 34.80
CA ASP A 407 -20.69 9.17 35.77
C ASP A 407 -20.91 10.55 35.13
N SER A 408 -21.49 11.50 35.89
CA SER A 408 -21.76 12.87 35.43
C SER A 408 -20.47 13.57 34.99
N LYS A 409 -20.52 14.22 33.82
CA LYS A 409 -19.42 15.05 33.31
C LYS A 409 -19.86 16.50 33.39
N ASP A 410 -19.67 17.11 34.55
CA ASP A 410 -20.08 18.48 34.83
C ASP A 410 -19.31 19.48 33.94
N ILE A 411 -19.90 19.83 32.80
CA ILE A 411 -19.34 20.75 31.82
C ILE A 411 -20.23 21.98 31.72
N SER A 412 -19.62 23.14 31.50
CA SER A 412 -20.35 24.35 31.15
C SER A 412 -19.85 24.93 29.83
N THR A 413 -20.74 25.56 29.07
CA THR A 413 -20.37 26.36 27.91
C THR A 413 -21.14 27.68 27.90
N GLY A 414 -20.50 28.72 27.38
CA GLY A 414 -21.14 30.02 27.32
C GLY A 414 -20.33 31.09 26.61
N ILE A 415 -20.87 32.31 26.69
CA ILE A 415 -20.25 33.52 26.16
C ILE A 415 -19.77 34.41 27.29
N THR A 416 -18.68 35.16 27.07
CA THR A 416 -18.13 36.12 28.02
C THR A 416 -17.88 37.46 27.36
N ASP A 417 -18.30 38.53 28.04
CA ASP A 417 -18.03 39.92 27.61
C ASP A 417 -16.63 40.42 28.05
N MET A 418 -16.22 41.59 27.58
CA MET A 418 -14.94 42.22 27.97
C MET A 418 -14.86 42.65 29.44
N LYS A 419 -15.97 42.68 30.16
CA LYS A 419 -16.02 43.01 31.59
C LYS A 419 -15.94 41.75 32.47
N GLY A 420 -15.86 40.57 31.87
CA GLY A 420 -15.78 39.28 32.55
C GLY A 420 -17.13 38.74 33.01
N ASN A 421 -18.24 39.32 32.54
CA ASN A 421 -19.57 38.76 32.78
C ASN A 421 -19.79 37.61 31.80
N ALA A 422 -20.10 36.43 32.33
CA ALA A 422 -20.41 35.25 31.56
C ALA A 422 -21.90 34.93 31.63
N ARG A 423 -22.43 34.52 30.48
CA ARG A 423 -23.74 33.90 30.32
C ARG A 423 -23.49 32.47 29.86
N TYR A 424 -23.96 31.48 30.61
CA TYR A 424 -23.60 30.08 30.36
C TYR A 424 -24.70 29.11 30.72
N ILE A 425 -24.58 27.92 30.16
CA ILE A 425 -25.36 26.73 30.51
C ILE A 425 -24.42 25.63 31.01
N SER A 426 -24.95 24.74 31.85
CA SER A 426 -24.20 23.65 32.46
C SER A 426 -25.07 22.41 32.58
N ASP A 427 -24.58 21.26 32.16
CA ASP A 427 -25.25 19.96 32.26
C ASP A 427 -24.22 18.83 32.12
N ASP A 428 -24.68 17.59 32.32
CA ASP A 428 -23.86 16.38 32.44
C ASP A 428 -23.43 15.79 31.08
N TRP A 429 -24.13 16.14 29.99
CA TRP A 429 -23.81 15.72 28.62
C TRP A 429 -24.49 16.65 27.59
N ASP A 430 -23.93 16.69 26.37
CA ASP A 430 -24.40 17.44 25.18
C ASP A 430 -25.14 18.77 25.42
N LEU A 431 -24.37 19.86 25.43
CA LEU A 431 -24.88 21.21 25.62
C LEU A 431 -25.20 21.85 24.27
N TRP A 432 -26.45 22.27 24.07
CA TRP A 432 -26.83 23.09 22.90
C TRP A 432 -27.65 24.30 23.33
N TYR A 433 -27.15 25.51 23.02
CA TYR A 433 -27.83 26.74 23.38
C TYR A 433 -27.57 27.89 22.41
N SER A 434 -28.55 28.80 22.34
CA SER A 434 -28.53 29.99 21.50
C SER A 434 -28.48 31.26 22.36
N PHE A 435 -27.32 31.90 22.44
CA PHE A 435 -27.14 33.13 23.21
C PHE A 435 -27.43 34.36 22.34
N LYS A 436 -28.48 35.10 22.67
CA LYS A 436 -28.81 36.37 22.01
C LYS A 436 -27.91 37.51 22.49
N ILE A 437 -27.26 38.24 21.59
CA ILE A 437 -26.37 39.36 21.94
C ILE A 437 -27.13 40.66 22.13
N ASP A 438 -27.21 41.13 23.37
CA ASP A 438 -27.96 42.35 23.74
C ASP A 438 -27.22 43.66 23.43
N LYS A 439 -25.88 43.61 23.40
CA LYS A 439 -25.02 44.79 23.19
C LYS A 439 -23.88 44.46 22.25
N SER A 440 -23.68 45.26 21.20
CA SER A 440 -22.54 45.11 20.31
C SER A 440 -21.22 45.27 21.07
N GLY A 441 -20.28 44.36 20.87
CA GLY A 441 -19.04 44.35 21.64
C GLY A 441 -18.13 43.19 21.27
N TYR A 442 -17.01 43.07 21.98
CA TYR A 442 -16.15 41.90 21.85
C TYR A 442 -16.58 40.82 22.83
N TYR A 443 -16.77 39.62 22.29
CA TYR A 443 -17.14 38.43 23.04
C TYR A 443 -16.10 37.33 22.84
N LYS A 444 -16.09 36.40 23.79
CA LYS A 444 -15.40 35.11 23.71
C LYS A 444 -16.40 34.00 23.96
N ILE A 445 -16.17 32.84 23.38
CA ILE A 445 -16.83 31.60 23.79
C ILE A 445 -15.90 30.83 24.71
N TYR A 446 -16.48 30.06 25.62
CA TYR A 446 -15.71 29.18 26.48
C TYR A 446 -16.41 27.83 26.72
N VAL A 447 -15.58 26.83 27.02
CA VAL A 447 -16.00 25.53 27.53
C VAL A 447 -15.17 25.25 28.77
N GLU A 448 -15.81 24.84 29.85
CA GLU A 448 -15.15 24.61 31.13
C GLU A 448 -15.55 23.29 31.73
N ASN A 449 -14.56 22.59 32.27
CA ASN A 449 -14.76 21.33 32.98
C ASN A 449 -14.71 21.59 34.49
N TYR A 450 -15.87 21.47 35.15
CA TYR A 450 -16.01 21.61 36.60
C TYR A 450 -15.96 20.26 37.33
N GLY A 451 -16.01 19.15 36.60
CA GLY A 451 -15.85 17.81 37.15
C GLY A 451 -14.41 17.45 37.52
N GLU A 452 -14.24 16.27 38.11
CA GLU A 452 -12.95 15.77 38.61
C GLU A 452 -12.13 15.00 37.56
N LYS A 453 -12.75 14.59 36.45
CA LYS A 453 -12.13 13.77 35.39
C LYS A 453 -11.71 14.61 34.19
N VAL A 454 -10.81 14.05 33.36
CA VAL A 454 -10.40 14.67 32.09
C VAL A 454 -11.45 14.38 31.02
N VAL A 455 -11.87 15.38 30.25
CA VAL A 455 -12.94 15.25 29.26
C VAL A 455 -12.47 15.67 27.87
N ASN A 456 -12.77 14.85 26.87
CA ASN A 456 -12.63 15.22 25.46
C ASN A 456 -13.91 15.89 24.99
N VAL A 457 -13.81 17.17 24.60
CA VAL A 457 -14.92 17.93 24.07
C VAL A 457 -14.76 18.16 22.57
N ALA A 458 -15.86 18.08 21.85
CA ALA A 458 -15.98 18.53 20.47
C ALA A 458 -17.22 19.39 20.35
N GLY A 459 -17.20 20.40 19.51
CA GLY A 459 -18.34 21.29 19.40
C GLY A 459 -18.28 22.16 18.17
N THR A 460 -19.39 22.83 17.90
CA THR A 460 -19.50 23.82 16.84
C THR A 460 -20.01 25.14 17.41
N CYS A 461 -19.52 26.23 16.82
CA CYS A 461 -20.01 27.57 17.07
C CYS A 461 -20.48 28.15 15.74
N SER A 462 -21.67 28.73 15.72
CA SER A 462 -22.23 29.43 14.56
C SER A 462 -22.79 30.79 14.96
N LEU A 463 -22.82 31.72 14.01
CA LEU A 463 -23.47 33.03 14.18
C LEU A 463 -24.65 33.15 13.22
N LYS A 464 -25.85 33.30 13.77
CA LYS A 464 -27.09 33.50 13.02
C LYS A 464 -27.62 34.92 13.21
N GLU A 465 -28.30 35.43 12.18
CA GLU A 465 -29.07 36.66 12.26
C GLU A 465 -30.39 36.37 12.98
N GLU A 466 -30.88 37.28 13.81
CA GLU A 466 -32.23 37.16 14.35
C GLU A 466 -33.21 37.23 13.17
N GLU A 467 -33.81 36.09 12.80
CA GLU A 467 -34.86 36.07 11.79
C GLU A 467 -35.95 37.04 12.24
N ALA A 468 -36.17 38.09 11.45
CA ALA A 468 -37.32 38.95 11.63
C ALA A 468 -38.55 38.06 11.55
N ALA A 469 -39.28 37.93 12.67
CA ALA A 469 -40.56 37.25 12.73
C ALA A 469 -41.45 37.81 11.62
N ASN A 470 -41.54 37.09 10.51
CA ASN A 470 -42.56 37.32 9.51
C ASN A 470 -43.80 36.56 10.01
N GLU A 471 -44.55 37.22 10.89
CA GLU A 471 -46.00 37.08 10.86
C GLU A 471 -46.45 37.40 9.43
N LYS A 472 -46.77 36.36 8.66
CA LYS A 472 -47.73 36.49 7.56
C LYS A 472 -48.89 35.55 7.82
N ASN A 473 -49.89 36.14 8.47
CA ASN A 473 -51.30 35.86 8.28
C ASN A 473 -51.63 35.58 6.79
N ASN A 474 -52.59 34.65 6.63
CA ASN A 474 -53.34 34.24 5.44
C ASN A 474 -52.70 33.22 4.49
#